data_AF-A0A2W2BVW1-F1
#
_entry.id   AF-A0A2W2BVW1-F1
#
_cell.length_a   1.000
_cell.length_b   1.000
_cell.length_c   1.000
_cell.angle_alpha   90.00
_cell.angle_beta   90.00
_cell.angle_gamma   90.00
#
_symmetry.space_group_name_H-M   'P 1'
#
loop_
_entity.id
_entity.type
_entity.pdbx_description
1 polymer ?
#
loop_
_entity_poly.entity_id
_entity_poly.type
_entity_poly.pdbx_seq_one_letter_code
_entity_poly.pdbx_strand_id
1 'polypeptide(L)'
;MRSTKTFFKDIISKPPMLFPWVALFHLVLCCISIYIYRTEPFPSIGWIQPAWIVASAIVWIFICDMKRWAAYTYVFLTSLSLLLRFLLKMNVTEISLYSSALFPMDVIFSFFVLYYFKRFR
;
A
#
# COMPACT_ATOMS: atom_id res chain seq x y z
N MET A 1 5.84 -21.76 28.95
CA MET A 1 6.03 -21.74 27.48
C MET A 1 4.67 -21.92 26.80
N ARG A 2 4.28 -21.00 25.91
CA ARG A 2 3.04 -21.11 25.13
C ARG A 2 3.21 -22.23 24.10
N SER A 3 2.23 -23.12 23.96
CA SER A 3 2.23 -24.19 22.95
C SER A 3 2.30 -23.60 21.55
N THR A 4 3.14 -24.16 20.67
CA THR A 4 3.28 -23.72 19.27
C THR A 4 1.94 -23.73 18.54
N LYS A 5 1.06 -24.69 18.85
CA LYS A 5 -0.30 -24.77 18.27
C LYS A 5 -1.18 -23.58 18.63
N THR A 6 -1.10 -23.07 19.88
CA THR A 6 -1.85 -21.88 20.29
C THR A 6 -1.23 -20.60 19.74
N PHE A 7 0.09 -20.55 19.58
CA PHE A 7 0.77 -19.42 18.93
C PHE A 7 0.36 -19.26 17.47
N PHE A 8 0.38 -20.36 16.70
CA PHE A 8 -0.15 -20.34 15.33
C PHE A 8 -1.61 -19.92 15.35
N LYS A 9 -2.49 -20.57 16.12
CA LYS A 9 -3.92 -20.23 16.19
C LYS A 9 -4.19 -18.74 16.47
N ASP A 10 -3.43 -18.11 17.37
CA ASP A 10 -3.55 -16.67 17.70
C ASP A 10 -3.08 -15.76 16.54
N ILE A 11 -1.98 -16.11 15.87
CA ILE A 11 -1.49 -15.38 14.68
C ILE A 11 -2.51 -15.42 13.55
N ILE A 12 -3.17 -16.57 13.37
CA ILE A 12 -4.13 -16.72 12.30
C ILE A 12 -5.51 -16.13 12.69
N SER A 13 -5.91 -16.07 13.96
CA SER A 13 -7.27 -15.60 14.33
C SER A 13 -7.41 -14.09 14.52
N LYS A 14 -6.32 -13.35 14.74
CA LYS A 14 -6.34 -11.89 14.92
C LYS A 14 -5.94 -11.19 13.62
N PRO A 15 -6.51 -10.00 13.32
CA PRO A 15 -6.03 -9.21 12.19
C PRO A 15 -4.52 -9.01 12.38
N PRO A 16 -3.71 -9.26 11.33
CA PRO A 16 -2.27 -9.25 11.46
C PRO A 16 -1.84 -7.86 11.95
N MET A 17 -1.11 -7.82 13.07
CA MET A 17 -0.61 -6.57 13.64
C MET A 17 0.18 -5.75 12.61
N LEU A 18 0.73 -6.42 11.59
CA LEU A 18 1.40 -5.84 10.43
C LEU A 18 0.55 -4.78 9.70
N PHE A 19 -0.78 -4.95 9.59
CA PHE A 19 -1.61 -4.03 8.79
C PHE A 19 -1.63 -2.59 9.35
N PRO A 20 -1.88 -2.37 10.65
CA PRO A 20 -1.70 -1.05 11.27
C PRO A 20 -0.31 -0.45 11.07
N TRP A 21 0.76 -1.26 11.17
CA TRP A 21 2.13 -0.78 10.94
C TRP A 21 2.33 -0.31 9.50
N VAL A 22 1.79 -1.04 8.52
CA VAL A 22 1.87 -0.65 7.12
C VAL A 22 1.04 0.61 6.84
N ALA A 23 -0.13 0.75 7.46
CA ALA A 23 -0.92 1.98 7.35
C ALA A 23 -0.18 3.20 7.91
N LEU A 24 0.44 3.05 9.10
CA LEU A 24 1.25 4.10 9.71
C LEU A 24 2.46 4.46 8.84
N PHE A 25 3.12 3.46 8.27
CA PHE A 25 4.22 3.68 7.32
C PHE A 25 3.77 4.53 6.12
N HIS A 26 2.62 4.21 5.50
CA HIS A 26 2.07 5.00 4.40
C HIS A 26 1.68 6.43 4.81
N LEU A 27 1.19 6.63 6.04
CA LEU A 27 0.90 7.97 6.56
C LEU A 27 2.17 8.81 6.75
N VAL A 28 3.23 8.22 7.31
CA VAL A 28 4.52 8.91 7.44
C VAL A 28 5.09 9.27 6.07
N LEU A 29 5.06 8.32 5.13
CA LEU A 29 5.46 8.57 3.75
C LEU A 29 4.65 9.67 3.07
N CYS A 30 3.35 9.73 3.33
CA CYS A 30 2.47 10.77 2.83
C CYS A 30 2.93 12.16 3.29
N CYS A 31 3.16 12.32 4.60
CA CYS A 31 3.66 13.58 5.17
C CYS A 31 5.01 13.99 4.58
N ILE A 32 5.94 13.03 4.43
CA ILE A 32 7.26 13.28 3.83
C ILE A 32 7.11 13.68 2.36
N SER A 33 6.25 12.99 1.60
CA SER A 33 6.02 13.29 0.19
C SER A 33 5.40 14.66 0.01
N ILE A 34 4.40 15.04 0.80
CA ILE A 34 3.82 16.40 0.75
C ILE A 34 4.88 17.44 1.10
N TYR A 35 5.71 17.18 2.11
CA TYR A 35 6.80 18.08 2.48
C TYR A 35 7.80 18.28 1.34
N ILE A 36 8.23 17.20 0.66
CA ILE A 36 9.19 17.29 -0.46
C ILE A 36 8.59 18.09 -1.62
N TYR A 37 7.33 17.87 -1.97
CA TYR A 37 6.69 18.50 -3.13
C TYR A 37 6.03 19.85 -2.81
N ARG A 38 6.16 20.38 -1.58
CA ARG A 38 5.50 21.64 -1.16
C ARG A 38 5.92 22.87 -1.98
N THR A 39 7.09 22.84 -2.60
CA THR A 39 7.64 23.93 -3.40
C THR A 39 7.23 23.84 -4.87
N GLU A 40 6.63 22.72 -5.29
CA GLU A 40 6.14 22.53 -6.66
C GLU A 40 4.78 23.20 -6.84
N PRO A 41 4.54 23.88 -7.97
CA PRO A 41 3.24 24.50 -8.25
C PRO A 41 2.15 23.42 -8.32
N PHE A 42 1.03 23.67 -7.65
CA PHE A 42 -0.15 22.80 -7.70
C PHE A 42 -1.19 23.37 -8.68
N PRO A 43 -1.71 22.60 -9.65
CA PRO A 43 -1.40 21.20 -9.97
C PRO A 43 -0.23 21.04 -10.96
N SER A 44 0.74 20.17 -10.65
CA SER A 44 1.78 19.72 -11.59
C SER A 44 1.87 18.19 -11.63
N ILE A 45 2.49 17.64 -12.69
CA ILE A 45 2.71 16.19 -12.84
C ILE A 45 3.48 15.59 -11.65
N GLY A 46 4.33 16.37 -10.97
CA GLY A 46 5.04 15.93 -9.77
C GLY A 46 4.12 15.53 -8.61
N TRP A 47 2.91 16.10 -8.54
CA TRP A 47 1.93 15.79 -7.50
C TRP A 47 1.23 14.43 -7.66
N ILE A 48 1.41 13.74 -8.80
CA ILE A 48 0.86 12.40 -9.02
C ILE A 48 1.39 11.41 -7.99
N GLN A 49 2.67 11.50 -7.62
CA GLN A 49 3.28 10.60 -6.64
C GLN A 49 2.74 10.82 -5.21
N PRO A 50 2.72 12.06 -4.66
CA PRO A 50 2.02 12.35 -3.42
C PRO A 50 0.57 11.88 -3.42
N ALA A 51 -0.18 12.12 -4.51
CA ALA A 51 -1.56 11.68 -4.63
C ALA A 51 -1.69 10.15 -4.56
N TRP A 52 -0.76 9.41 -5.16
CA TRP A 52 -0.73 7.95 -5.10
C TRP A 52 -0.48 7.44 -3.67
N ILE A 53 0.46 8.07 -2.96
CA ILE A 53 0.77 7.70 -1.57
C ILE A 53 -0.42 8.02 -0.64
N VAL A 54 -1.10 9.14 -0.85
CA VAL A 54 -2.35 9.48 -0.13
C VAL A 54 -3.42 8.42 -0.37
N ALA A 55 -3.65 8.04 -1.63
CA ALA A 55 -4.63 7.01 -1.98
C ALA A 55 -4.31 5.68 -1.29
N SER A 56 -3.04 5.25 -1.34
CA SER A 56 -2.59 4.03 -0.66
C SER A 56 -2.75 4.12 0.85
N ALA A 57 -2.44 5.25 1.48
CA ALA A 57 -2.61 5.45 2.92
C ALA A 57 -4.09 5.32 3.35
N ILE A 58 -5.01 5.96 2.62
CA ILE A 58 -6.45 5.88 2.88
C ILE A 58 -6.94 4.44 2.76
N VAL A 59 -6.51 3.73 1.71
CA VAL A 59 -6.88 2.32 1.50
C VAL A 59 -6.37 1.44 2.62
N TRP A 60 -5.13 1.64 3.09
CA TRP A 60 -4.55 0.89 4.20
C TRP A 60 -5.27 1.13 5.53
N ILE A 61 -5.77 2.35 5.80
CA ILE A 61 -6.61 2.63 6.96
C ILE A 61 -7.88 1.75 6.91
N PHE A 62 -8.54 1.67 5.75
CA PHE A 62 -9.73 0.83 5.59
C PHE A 62 -9.44 -0.68 5.55
N ILE A 63 -8.22 -1.09 5.17
CA ILE A 63 -7.76 -2.48 5.29
C ILE A 63 -7.62 -2.86 6.77
N CYS A 64 -7.20 -1.96 7.65
CA CYS A 64 -7.14 -2.23 9.09
C CYS A 64 -8.52 -2.55 9.68
N ASP A 65 -9.56 -1.89 9.18
CA ASP A 65 -10.97 -2.16 9.50
C ASP A 65 -11.54 -3.41 8.80
N MET A 66 -10.72 -4.12 8.01
CA MET A 66 -11.13 -5.30 7.25
C MET A 66 -12.34 -5.03 6.33
N LYS A 67 -12.42 -3.83 5.74
CA LYS A 67 -13.49 -3.47 4.77
C LYS A 67 -13.24 -4.07 3.39
N ARG A 68 -14.21 -4.83 2.87
CA ARG A 68 -14.06 -5.62 1.63
C ARG A 68 -13.68 -4.79 0.41
N TRP A 69 -14.28 -3.62 0.28
CA TRP A 69 -14.01 -2.72 -0.83
C TRP A 69 -12.54 -2.25 -0.81
N ALA A 70 -11.95 -2.04 0.37
CA ALA A 70 -10.56 -1.60 0.51
C ALA A 70 -9.55 -2.64 -0.01
N ALA A 71 -9.83 -3.93 0.19
CA ALA A 71 -9.01 -5.00 -0.38
C ALA A 71 -9.01 -4.95 -1.92
N TYR A 72 -10.20 -4.82 -2.54
CA TYR A 72 -10.31 -4.70 -3.99
C TYR A 72 -9.66 -3.41 -4.50
N THR A 73 -9.84 -2.28 -3.79
CA THR A 73 -9.22 -1.01 -4.14
C THR A 73 -7.69 -1.10 -4.08
N TYR A 74 -7.12 -1.78 -3.09
CA TYR A 74 -5.66 -1.95 -2.98
C TYR A 74 -5.10 -2.78 -4.13
N VAL A 75 -5.75 -3.90 -4.46
CA VAL A 75 -5.36 -4.75 -5.59
C VAL A 75 -5.50 -3.98 -6.90
N PHE A 76 -6.57 -3.21 -7.05
CA PHE A 76 -6.78 -2.35 -8.22
C PHE A 76 -5.69 -1.28 -8.33
N LEU A 77 -5.38 -0.54 -7.26
CA LEU A 77 -4.30 0.45 -7.24
C LEU A 77 -2.94 -0.17 -7.56
N THR A 78 -2.65 -1.36 -7.03
CA THR A 78 -1.40 -2.08 -7.32
C THR A 78 -1.35 -2.49 -8.79
N SER A 79 -2.46 -2.99 -9.34
CA SER A 79 -2.56 -3.38 -10.76
C SER A 79 -2.46 -2.18 -11.68
N LEU A 80 -3.09 -1.05 -11.32
CA LEU A 80 -3.04 0.20 -12.06
C LEU A 80 -1.63 0.79 -12.03
N SER A 81 -0.96 0.77 -10.87
CA SER A 81 0.44 1.18 -10.73
C SER A 81 1.36 0.33 -11.60
N LEU A 82 1.12 -0.98 -11.66
CA LEU A 82 1.84 -1.92 -12.51
C LEU A 82 1.64 -1.61 -14.00
N LEU A 83 0.39 -1.40 -14.43
CA LEU A 83 0.05 -1.05 -15.80
C LEU A 83 0.66 0.31 -16.21
N LEU A 84 0.50 1.33 -15.38
CA LEU A 84 1.12 2.65 -15.57
C LEU A 84 2.63 2.53 -15.72
N ARG A 85 3.28 1.71 -14.88
CA ARG A 85 4.71 1.48 -14.95
C ARG A 85 5.13 0.86 -16.27
N PHE A 86 4.41 -0.14 -16.79
CA PHE A 86 4.72 -0.74 -18.09
C PHE A 86 4.50 0.22 -19.26
N LEU A 87 3.45 1.05 -19.21
CA LEU A 87 3.15 2.02 -20.26
C LEU A 87 4.12 3.22 -20.25
N LEU A 88 4.46 3.74 -19.06
CA LEU A 88 5.31 4.94 -18.90
C LEU A 88 6.81 4.64 -19.00
N LYS A 89 7.25 3.40 -18.76
CA LYS A 89 8.67 2.98 -18.92
C LYS A 89 9.21 3.24 -20.33
N MET A 90 8.35 3.37 -21.33
CA MET A 90 8.78 3.62 -22.71
C MET A 90 9.21 5.06 -22.98
N ASN A 91 8.91 6.04 -22.10
CA ASN A 91 9.17 7.46 -22.41
C ASN A 91 9.72 8.34 -21.26
N VAL A 92 9.74 7.91 -20.00
CA VAL A 92 10.10 8.82 -18.89
C VAL A 92 11.16 8.21 -17.98
N THR A 93 12.42 8.56 -18.24
CA THR A 93 13.63 8.10 -17.52
C THR A 93 13.78 8.64 -16.10
N GLU A 94 12.90 9.52 -15.62
CA GLU A 94 13.14 10.31 -14.40
C GLU A 94 12.15 10.08 -13.24
N ILE A 95 11.09 9.27 -13.40
CA ILE A 95 10.15 8.95 -12.30
C ILE A 95 10.69 7.74 -11.50
N SER A 96 11.93 7.84 -11.02
CA SER A 96 12.65 6.75 -10.35
C SER A 96 12.56 6.77 -8.82
N LEU A 97 11.95 7.79 -8.20
CA LEU A 97 12.19 8.03 -6.77
C LEU A 97 11.43 7.11 -5.80
N TYR A 98 10.40 6.36 -6.23
CA TYR A 98 9.66 5.41 -5.36
C TYR A 98 9.38 4.02 -6.01
N SER A 99 9.90 3.78 -7.23
CA SER A 99 9.41 2.72 -8.13
C SER A 99 10.15 1.37 -8.05
N SER A 100 11.33 1.29 -7.43
CA SER A 100 12.14 0.07 -7.47
C SER A 100 11.90 -0.88 -6.29
N ALA A 101 11.87 -0.38 -5.06
CA ALA A 101 11.88 -1.23 -3.86
C ALA A 101 10.49 -1.52 -3.26
N LEU A 102 9.54 -0.58 -3.37
CA LEU A 102 8.20 -0.74 -2.76
C LEU A 102 7.22 -1.51 -3.66
N PHE A 103 7.45 -1.51 -4.97
CA PHE A 103 6.58 -2.20 -5.92
C PHE A 103 6.45 -3.72 -5.68
N PRO A 104 7.53 -4.50 -5.47
CA PRO A 104 7.40 -5.91 -5.11
C PRO A 104 6.65 -6.10 -3.79
N MET A 105 6.83 -5.17 -2.85
CA MET A 105 6.15 -5.20 -1.56
C MET A 105 4.64 -4.98 -1.72
N ASP A 106 4.21 -4.06 -2.59
CA ASP A 106 2.78 -3.83 -2.85
C ASP A 106 2.09 -5.05 -3.47
N VAL A 107 2.80 -5.78 -4.34
CA VAL A 107 2.31 -7.04 -4.91
C VAL A 107 2.20 -8.11 -3.83
N ILE A 108 3.22 -8.27 -2.99
CA ILE A 108 3.20 -9.22 -1.87
C ILE A 108 2.07 -8.86 -0.88
N PHE A 109 1.91 -7.58 -0.55
CA PHE A 109 0.83 -7.12 0.32
C PHE A 109 -0.54 -7.35 -0.31
N SER A 110 -0.69 -7.22 -1.63
CA SER A 110 -1.94 -7.55 -2.32
C SER A 110 -2.33 -9.01 -2.10
N PHE A 111 -1.37 -9.94 -2.16
CA PHE A 111 -1.61 -11.35 -1.82
C PHE A 111 -1.98 -11.54 -0.35
N PHE A 112 -1.28 -10.88 0.58
CA PHE A 112 -1.61 -10.96 2.01
C PHE A 112 -3.01 -10.41 2.30
N VAL A 113 -3.34 -9.24 1.77
CA VAL A 113 -4.65 -8.62 1.94
C VAL A 113 -5.74 -9.56 1.44
N LEU A 114 -5.62 -10.10 0.23
CA LEU A 114 -6.60 -11.06 -0.31
C LEU A 114 -6.70 -12.35 0.53
N TYR A 115 -5.57 -12.89 0.97
CA TYR A 115 -5.53 -14.10 1.80
C TYR A 115 -6.25 -13.91 3.14
N TYR A 116 -5.95 -12.82 3.86
CA TYR A 116 -6.59 -12.52 5.13
C TYR A 116 -8.07 -12.16 4.94
N PHE A 117 -8.43 -11.40 3.90
CA PHE A 117 -9.82 -11.06 3.62
C PHE A 117 -10.71 -12.25 3.29
N LYS A 118 -10.19 -13.24 2.56
CA LYS A 118 -10.92 -14.50 2.30
C LYS A 118 -11.21 -15.27 3.60
N ARG A 119 -10.40 -15.05 4.62
CA ARG A 119 -10.37 -15.84 5.86
C ARG A 119 -11.14 -15.23 7.03
N PHE A 120 -11.34 -13.92 7.05
CA PHE A 120 -12.23 -13.22 8.00
C PHE A 120 -13.70 -13.16 7.51
N ARG A 121 -14.02 -13.89 6.43
CA ARG A 121 -15.38 -14.16 5.98
C ARG A 121 -15.83 -15.51 6.54
#